data_AF-A0A4V2XGB7-F1
#
_entry.id   AF-A0A4V2XGB7-F1
#
_cell.length_a   1.000
_cell.length_b   1.000
_cell.length_c   1.000
_cell.angle_alpha   90.00
_cell.angle_beta   90.00
_cell.angle_gamma   90.00
#
_symmetry.space_group_name_H-M   'P 1'
#
loop_
_entity.id
_entity.type
_entity.pdbx_description
1 polymer ?
#
loop_
_entity_poly.entity_id
_entity_poly.type
_entity_poly.pdbx_seq_one_letter_code
_entity_poly.pdbx_strand_id
1 'polypeptide(L)'
;MATSYRPNRSHRSHRRRKKGKAGRLGLAGALAGAVGIAAVAAGIVVLRPDGDSGGDPARPASAGQGGDAGAQGPSVPAPRAGPPIGFMTPEGYGYSLAAVRAGTDRRPLGGTGAPPSGTTYAYADYVLTNSQRRPVLLDYPADLFLPEAQVPASTRERCMPQPGIPDDMCTLPNKSMITARVGGAKAPVDENGSLMIPAGASYVVRIATELPVDADISTGDLRLYVWNARFTNDRKGVQLAFP
;
A
#
# COMPACT_ATOMS: atom_id res chain seq x y z
N MET A 1 42.09 -26.87 40.39
CA MET A 1 41.48 -27.86 41.31
C MET A 1 40.56 -27.11 42.26
N ALA A 2 39.31 -27.45 42.56
CA ALA A 2 38.37 -28.46 42.09
C ALA A 2 36.97 -27.96 42.50
N THR A 3 35.97 -28.25 41.68
CA THR A 3 34.55 -27.95 41.86
C THR A 3 34.00 -28.61 43.14
N SER A 4 33.01 -28.00 43.80
CA SER A 4 32.11 -28.74 44.68
C SER A 4 30.70 -28.15 44.66
N TYR A 5 29.86 -28.75 43.82
CA TYR A 5 28.42 -28.76 43.97
C TYR A 5 28.08 -29.75 45.08
N ARG A 6 27.20 -29.40 46.03
CA ARG A 6 26.48 -30.39 46.84
C ARG A 6 25.00 -30.02 47.01
N PRO A 7 24.09 -30.98 46.78
CA PRO A 7 22.65 -30.81 46.85
C PRO A 7 22.14 -31.09 48.27
N ASN A 8 20.90 -30.66 48.58
CA ASN A 8 20.10 -31.42 49.54
C ASN A 8 18.60 -31.34 49.25
N ARG A 9 17.95 -32.50 49.29
CA ARG A 9 16.52 -32.77 49.06
C ARG A 9 15.79 -32.91 50.41
N SER A 10 14.45 -33.02 50.30
CA SER A 10 13.47 -33.62 51.24
C SER A 10 12.81 -32.68 52.25
N HIS A 11 11.51 -32.75 52.59
CA HIS A 11 10.32 -33.51 52.14
C HIS A 11 9.08 -32.93 52.88
N ARG A 12 7.86 -33.37 52.45
CA ARG A 12 6.51 -33.27 53.08
C ARG A 12 5.67 -32.05 52.71
N SER A 13 4.63 -32.14 51.87
CA SER A 13 3.37 -32.92 51.87
C SER A 13 2.28 -32.34 52.79
N HIS A 14 1.24 -31.71 52.22
CA HIS A 14 -0.15 -31.81 52.69
C HIS A 14 -1.16 -31.48 51.57
N ARG A 15 -1.61 -32.55 50.91
CA ARG A 15 -2.97 -32.91 50.51
C ARG A 15 -4.07 -31.86 50.81
N ARG A 16 -4.73 -31.34 49.76
CA ARG A 16 -6.20 -31.15 49.78
C ARG A 16 -6.83 -31.43 48.43
N ARG A 17 -7.45 -32.61 48.35
CA ARG A 17 -8.47 -32.99 47.38
C ARG A 17 -9.67 -32.04 47.51
N LYS A 18 -10.23 -31.59 46.39
CA LYS A 18 -11.68 -31.55 46.22
C LYS A 18 -12.05 -31.98 44.80
N LYS A 19 -12.91 -32.99 44.74
CA LYS A 19 -13.58 -33.54 43.56
C LYS A 19 -14.85 -32.72 43.28
N GLY A 20 -15.22 -32.65 42.00
CA GLY A 20 -16.58 -32.36 41.50
C GLY A 20 -16.51 -32.27 39.97
N LYS A 21 -16.71 -33.39 39.25
CA LYS A 21 -17.93 -33.73 38.49
C LYS A 21 -18.32 -32.62 37.48
N ALA A 22 -18.04 -32.80 36.19
CA ALA A 22 -18.82 -33.56 35.20
C ALA A 22 -20.05 -32.80 34.71
N GLY A 23 -20.20 -32.71 33.38
CA GLY A 23 -21.50 -32.42 32.75
C GLY A 23 -21.44 -31.42 31.61
N ARG A 24 -21.48 -31.93 30.38
CA ARG A 24 -22.00 -31.25 29.19
C ARG A 24 -23.53 -31.05 29.33
N LEU A 25 -24.09 -30.23 28.42
CA LEU A 25 -25.51 -29.86 28.19
C LEU A 25 -25.87 -28.52 28.85
N GLY A 26 -26.56 -27.58 28.20
CA GLY A 26 -27.21 -27.59 26.90
C GLY A 26 -27.71 -26.19 26.55
N LEU A 27 -28.02 -26.02 25.27
CA LEU A 27 -28.66 -24.87 24.67
C LEU A 27 -30.04 -24.60 25.29
N ALA A 28 -30.36 -23.34 25.58
CA ALA A 28 -31.70 -22.75 25.38
C ALA A 28 -31.70 -21.25 25.77
N GLY A 29 -32.07 -20.42 24.81
CA GLY A 29 -32.34 -18.99 24.98
C GLY A 29 -32.77 -18.45 23.62
N ALA A 30 -33.98 -18.77 23.20
CA ALA A 30 -35.15 -17.89 23.28
C ALA A 30 -35.20 -16.95 22.08
N LEU A 31 -36.15 -17.17 21.16
CA LEU A 31 -36.89 -16.13 20.45
C LEU A 31 -38.17 -16.76 19.88
N ALA A 32 -39.28 -16.42 20.54
CA ALA A 32 -40.63 -16.66 20.07
C ALA A 32 -41.05 -15.50 19.15
N GLY A 33 -41.79 -15.79 18.08
CA GLY A 33 -42.46 -14.76 17.29
C GLY A 33 -42.56 -15.10 15.81
N ALA A 34 -43.40 -16.07 15.45
CA ALA A 34 -43.89 -16.23 14.08
C ALA A 34 -45.37 -15.82 14.06
N VAL A 35 -45.63 -14.62 13.58
CA VAL A 35 -46.96 -14.19 13.09
C VAL A 35 -46.76 -13.87 11.62
N GLY A 36 -47.43 -14.63 10.78
CA GLY A 36 -47.34 -14.51 9.33
C GLY A 36 -48.11 -13.31 8.78
N ILE A 37 -47.85 -13.01 7.51
CA ILE A 37 -48.83 -12.60 6.50
C ILE A 37 -48.30 -13.12 5.17
N ALA A 38 -49.16 -13.84 4.47
CA ALA A 38 -48.95 -14.32 3.11
C ALA A 38 -49.62 -13.36 2.10
N ALA A 39 -49.18 -13.47 0.84
CA ALA A 39 -49.67 -12.82 -0.39
C ALA A 39 -49.31 -11.33 -0.52
N VAL A 40 -48.83 -10.83 -1.67
CA VAL A 40 -49.43 -10.97 -3.01
C VAL A 40 -48.37 -11.15 -4.10
N ALA A 41 -48.61 -12.12 -4.98
CA ALA A 41 -47.97 -12.24 -6.29
C ALA A 41 -48.90 -11.69 -7.38
N ALA A 42 -48.45 -10.63 -8.06
CA ALA A 42 -48.79 -10.17 -9.41
C ALA A 42 -47.93 -8.89 -9.60
N GLY A 43 -47.03 -8.72 -10.56
CA GLY A 43 -46.91 -9.29 -11.88
C GLY A 43 -46.91 -8.12 -12.87
N ILE A 44 -45.74 -7.53 -13.16
CA ILE A 44 -45.47 -6.87 -14.45
C ILE A 44 -44.03 -7.19 -14.86
N VAL A 45 -43.93 -8.08 -15.84
CA VAL A 45 -42.74 -8.29 -16.67
C VAL A 45 -42.71 -7.19 -17.71
N VAL A 46 -41.75 -6.26 -17.63
CA VAL A 46 -41.22 -5.54 -18.79
C VAL A 46 -39.71 -5.37 -18.60
N LEU A 47 -38.97 -6.23 -19.31
CA LEU A 47 -37.65 -6.05 -19.93
C LEU A 47 -36.45 -5.55 -19.06
N ARG A 48 -35.56 -6.52 -18.76
CA ARG A 48 -34.08 -6.44 -18.58
C ARG A 48 -33.36 -5.58 -19.65
N PRO A 49 -32.04 -5.28 -19.56
CA PRO A 49 -30.97 -5.65 -18.58
C PRO A 49 -30.13 -4.42 -18.13
N ASP A 50 -29.14 -4.40 -17.24
CA ASP A 50 -28.50 -5.23 -16.21
C ASP A 50 -27.54 -4.26 -15.47
N GLY A 51 -27.30 -4.45 -14.17
CA GLY A 51 -26.11 -3.85 -13.53
C GLY A 51 -26.32 -3.25 -12.14
N ASP A 52 -26.63 -4.12 -11.19
CA ASP A 52 -26.65 -3.91 -9.75
C ASP A 52 -25.30 -3.44 -9.19
N SER A 53 -25.30 -2.52 -8.22
CA SER A 53 -24.50 -2.58 -6.98
C SER A 53 -24.65 -1.28 -6.17
N GLY A 54 -25.28 -1.41 -5.01
CA GLY A 54 -25.41 -0.38 -3.98
C GLY A 54 -24.06 0.14 -3.49
N GLY A 55 -24.02 1.45 -3.24
CA GLY A 55 -22.86 2.13 -2.70
C GLY A 55 -22.68 1.85 -1.21
N ASP A 56 -21.63 1.12 -0.88
CA ASP A 56 -20.98 1.19 0.43
C ASP A 56 -20.31 2.57 0.62
N PRO A 57 -20.25 3.10 1.85
CA PRO A 57 -19.65 4.40 2.13
C PRO A 57 -18.14 4.40 1.83
N ALA A 58 -17.69 5.48 1.17
CA ALA A 58 -16.34 5.67 0.67
C ALA A 58 -15.26 5.45 1.75
N ARG A 59 -14.44 4.42 1.53
CA ARG A 59 -13.18 4.17 2.24
C ARG A 59 -12.15 5.20 1.77
N PRO A 60 -11.39 5.87 2.66
CA PRO A 60 -10.36 6.81 2.24
C PRO A 60 -9.28 6.05 1.46
N ALA A 61 -9.11 6.38 0.18
CA ALA A 61 -8.09 5.82 -0.69
C ALA A 61 -6.85 6.71 -0.67
N SER A 62 -5.75 6.21 -0.12
CA SER A 62 -4.38 6.69 -0.34
C SER A 62 -3.37 5.61 0.09
N ALA A 63 -2.24 5.56 -0.62
CA ALA A 63 -1.26 4.47 -0.78
C ALA A 63 -1.55 3.53 -1.97
N GLY A 64 -0.99 3.90 -3.14
CA GLY A 64 -0.65 3.05 -4.29
C GLY A 64 -1.66 1.99 -4.73
N GLN A 65 -2.67 2.37 -5.52
CA GLN A 65 -3.43 1.39 -6.29
C GLN A 65 -2.53 0.82 -7.40
N GLY A 66 -2.05 -0.41 -7.19
CA GLY A 66 -1.22 -1.15 -8.13
C GLY A 66 -1.97 -1.49 -9.41
N GLY A 67 -1.37 -1.17 -10.56
CA GLY A 67 -1.88 -1.58 -11.87
C GLY A 67 -1.31 -2.92 -12.35
N ASP A 68 -2.17 -3.78 -12.88
CA ASP A 68 -1.90 -5.15 -13.37
C ASP A 68 -0.95 -5.28 -14.59
N ALA A 69 -0.46 -4.18 -15.17
CA ALA A 69 0.24 -4.22 -16.46
C ALA A 69 1.78 -4.02 -16.42
N GLY A 70 2.40 -3.83 -15.25
CA GLY A 70 3.80 -3.37 -15.14
C GLY A 70 4.88 -4.41 -14.81
N ALA A 71 4.50 -5.63 -14.42
CA ALA A 71 5.44 -6.56 -13.77
C ALA A 71 6.60 -7.04 -14.68
N GLN A 72 6.48 -6.96 -16.01
CA GLN A 72 7.44 -7.57 -16.94
C GLN A 72 8.40 -6.58 -17.64
N GLY A 73 8.56 -5.36 -17.12
CA GLY A 73 9.38 -4.31 -17.76
C GLY A 73 10.79 -4.77 -18.21
N PRO A 74 11.41 -4.05 -19.18
CA PRO A 74 12.73 -4.36 -19.70
C PRO A 74 13.78 -4.37 -18.59
N SER A 75 14.90 -5.07 -18.81
CA SER A 75 16.02 -4.98 -17.88
C SER A 75 16.92 -3.80 -18.20
N VAL A 76 17.33 -3.07 -17.18
CA VAL A 76 18.19 -1.87 -17.27
C VAL A 76 19.33 -1.93 -16.25
N PRO A 77 20.45 -1.22 -16.48
CA PRO A 77 21.46 -0.97 -15.46
C PRO A 77 20.87 -0.27 -14.23
N ALA A 78 21.55 -0.36 -13.09
CA ALA A 78 21.15 0.39 -11.90
C ALA A 78 21.19 1.90 -12.21
N PRO A 79 20.06 2.62 -12.05
CA PRO A 79 20.04 4.05 -12.30
C PRO A 79 20.82 4.79 -11.21
N ARG A 80 21.27 6.01 -11.52
CA ARG A 80 21.71 6.93 -10.47
C ARG A 80 20.50 7.25 -9.59
N ALA A 81 20.61 6.94 -8.31
CA ALA A 81 19.57 7.18 -7.32
C ALA A 81 20.17 7.87 -6.09
N GLY A 82 19.34 8.56 -5.33
CA GLY A 82 19.73 9.13 -4.05
C GLY A 82 19.98 8.06 -2.98
N PRO A 83 20.18 8.45 -1.72
CA PRO A 83 20.46 7.53 -0.63
C PRO A 83 19.30 6.53 -0.43
N PRO A 84 19.57 5.22 -0.34
CA PRO A 84 18.55 4.22 -0.07
C PRO A 84 18.05 4.32 1.38
N ILE A 85 16.75 4.23 1.58
CA ILE A 85 16.09 4.18 2.89
C ILE A 85 15.34 2.86 3.05
N GLY A 86 15.59 2.18 4.16
CA GLY A 86 14.96 0.90 4.50
C GLY A 86 13.63 1.07 5.23
N PHE A 87 12.65 0.25 4.86
CA PHE A 87 11.32 0.20 5.48
C PHE A 87 10.96 -1.24 5.81
N MET A 88 10.22 -1.44 6.90
CA MET A 88 9.71 -2.75 7.27
C MET A 88 8.23 -2.64 7.58
N THR A 89 7.42 -3.49 6.96
CA THR A 89 5.98 -3.54 7.23
C THR A 89 5.71 -4.33 8.52
N PRO A 90 4.50 -4.21 9.11
CA PRO A 90 4.12 -4.97 10.30
C PRO A 90 4.14 -6.49 10.07
N GLU A 91 3.95 -6.94 8.83
CA GLU A 91 4.05 -8.36 8.44
C GLU A 91 5.50 -8.85 8.31
N GLY A 92 6.48 -7.96 8.48
CA GLY A 92 7.90 -8.27 8.38
C GLY A 92 8.42 -8.36 6.96
N TYR A 93 7.82 -7.64 6.01
CA TYR A 93 8.38 -7.43 4.68
C TYR A 93 9.34 -6.24 4.70
N GLY A 94 10.56 -6.44 4.21
CA GLY A 94 11.61 -5.44 4.21
C GLY A 94 11.87 -4.89 2.81
N TYR A 95 11.75 -3.59 2.64
CA TYR A 95 12.00 -2.87 1.39
C TYR A 95 13.14 -1.87 1.57
N SER A 96 13.83 -1.55 0.48
CA SER A 96 14.66 -0.36 0.39
C SER A 96 14.18 0.48 -0.78
N LEU A 97 14.06 1.79 -0.58
CA LEU A 97 13.62 2.75 -1.59
C LEU A 97 14.68 3.82 -1.81
N ALA A 98 14.91 4.22 -3.07
CA ALA A 98 15.82 5.31 -3.42
C ALA A 98 15.25 6.13 -4.59
N ALA A 99 15.11 7.45 -4.43
CA ALA A 99 14.57 8.30 -5.48
C ALA A 99 15.56 8.43 -6.65
N VAL A 100 15.07 8.41 -7.89
CA VAL A 100 15.89 8.46 -9.11
C VAL A 100 15.77 9.83 -9.76
N ARG A 101 14.56 10.24 -10.11
CA ARG A 101 14.27 11.55 -10.74
C ARG A 101 12.80 11.92 -10.60
N ALA A 102 12.49 13.19 -10.78
CA ALA A 102 11.13 13.67 -10.95
C ALA A 102 11.00 14.43 -12.27
N GLY A 103 9.77 14.56 -12.76
CA GLY A 103 9.50 15.25 -14.00
C GLY A 103 8.02 15.43 -14.28
N THR A 104 7.74 15.98 -15.45
CA THR A 104 6.39 16.04 -16.01
C THR A 104 6.36 15.36 -17.37
N ASP A 105 5.23 14.73 -17.69
CA ASP A 105 5.01 14.10 -18.99
C ASP A 105 3.51 14.13 -19.30
N ARG A 106 3.14 14.18 -20.59
CA ARG A 106 1.73 14.17 -20.98
C ARG A 106 1.06 12.80 -20.80
N ARG A 107 1.84 11.72 -20.72
CA ARG A 107 1.42 10.32 -20.58
C ARG A 107 2.47 9.49 -19.81
N PRO A 108 2.72 9.80 -18.52
CA PRO A 108 3.86 9.25 -17.78
C PRO A 108 3.84 7.72 -17.61
N LEU A 109 2.65 7.10 -17.57
CA LEU A 109 2.46 5.65 -17.38
C LEU A 109 1.79 4.95 -18.57
N GLY A 110 1.50 5.67 -19.65
CA GLY A 110 0.63 5.17 -20.72
C GLY A 110 -0.84 5.02 -20.26
N GLY A 111 -1.78 5.02 -21.20
CA GLY A 111 -3.21 4.84 -20.93
C GLY A 111 -3.95 6.06 -20.36
N THR A 112 -3.25 7.07 -19.82
CA THR A 112 -3.90 8.35 -19.45
C THR A 112 -4.23 9.18 -20.69
N GLY A 113 -5.42 9.79 -20.69
CA GLY A 113 -5.83 10.74 -21.72
C GLY A 113 -4.91 11.97 -21.74
N ALA A 114 -4.80 12.63 -22.89
CA ALA A 114 -4.00 13.84 -23.01
C ALA A 114 -4.51 14.90 -21.99
N PRO A 115 -3.60 15.57 -21.26
CA PRO A 115 -4.02 16.57 -20.29
C PRO A 115 -4.60 17.79 -21.02
N PRO A 116 -5.54 18.53 -20.39
CA PRO A 116 -6.01 19.82 -20.89
C PRO A 116 -4.86 20.77 -21.24
N SER A 117 -5.10 21.71 -22.16
CA SER A 117 -4.13 22.75 -22.51
C SER A 117 -3.68 23.53 -21.27
N GLY A 118 -2.37 23.82 -21.18
CA GLY A 118 -1.79 24.49 -20.01
C GLY A 118 -1.51 23.57 -18.81
N THR A 119 -1.79 22.27 -18.93
CA THR A 119 -1.57 21.30 -17.85
C THR A 119 -0.75 20.09 -18.31
N THR A 120 -0.22 19.34 -17.34
CA THR A 120 0.60 18.14 -17.54
C THR A 120 0.35 17.13 -16.43
N TYR A 121 0.99 15.96 -16.45
CA TYR A 121 1.02 15.06 -15.28
C TYR A 121 2.41 15.08 -14.66
N ALA A 122 2.46 15.12 -13.32
CA ALA A 122 3.71 14.98 -12.60
C ALA A 122 4.04 13.50 -12.38
N TYR A 123 5.32 13.17 -12.40
CA TYR A 123 5.78 11.83 -12.07
C TYR A 123 7.10 11.87 -11.30
N ALA A 124 7.40 10.76 -10.63
CA ALA A 124 8.73 10.49 -10.13
C ALA A 124 9.08 9.00 -10.30
N ASP A 125 10.36 8.74 -10.54
CA ASP A 125 10.94 7.41 -10.60
C ASP A 125 11.70 7.14 -9.31
N TYR A 126 11.58 5.92 -8.77
CA TYR A 126 12.36 5.45 -7.64
C TYR A 126 12.71 3.97 -7.81
N VAL A 127 13.80 3.54 -7.17
CA VAL A 127 14.15 2.12 -7.07
C VAL A 127 13.43 1.51 -5.89
N LEU A 128 12.72 0.40 -6.11
CA LEU A 128 12.15 -0.45 -5.08
C LEU A 128 12.93 -1.76 -5.04
N THR A 129 13.53 -2.07 -3.89
CA THR A 129 14.34 -3.27 -3.69
C THR A 129 13.75 -4.14 -2.58
N ASN A 130 13.58 -5.43 -2.86
CA ASN A 130 13.38 -6.42 -1.80
C ASN A 130 14.71 -6.65 -1.07
N SER A 131 14.80 -6.15 0.17
CA SER A 131 16.01 -6.26 1.00
C SER A 131 16.17 -7.63 1.67
N GLN A 132 15.20 -8.53 1.50
CA GLN A 132 15.17 -9.83 2.14
C GLN A 132 15.66 -10.96 1.23
N ARG A 133 16.04 -12.08 1.85
CA ARG A 133 16.45 -13.34 1.17
C ARG A 133 15.26 -14.25 0.81
N ARG A 134 14.03 -13.74 0.94
CA ARG A 134 12.78 -14.44 0.60
C ARG A 134 11.91 -13.53 -0.26
N PRO A 135 10.94 -14.08 -1.03
CA PRO A 135 9.94 -13.26 -1.69
C PRO A 135 9.17 -12.39 -0.69
N VAL A 136 8.83 -11.17 -1.08
CA VAL A 136 8.00 -10.23 -0.31
C VAL A 136 6.87 -9.71 -1.17
N LEU A 137 5.76 -9.29 -0.57
CA LEU A 137 4.64 -8.72 -1.32
C LEU A 137 5.10 -7.50 -2.11
N LEU A 138 4.68 -7.37 -3.36
CA LEU A 138 4.85 -6.14 -4.12
C LEU A 138 3.89 -5.09 -3.58
N ASP A 139 4.46 -4.04 -3.02
CA ASP A 139 3.75 -2.87 -2.51
C ASP A 139 4.44 -1.61 -3.04
N TYR A 140 3.75 -0.47 -3.02
CA TYR A 140 4.26 0.82 -3.48
C TYR A 140 4.21 1.84 -2.33
N PRO A 141 5.24 1.88 -1.46
CA PRO A 141 5.20 2.67 -0.22
C PRO A 141 5.28 4.18 -0.42
N ALA A 142 5.86 4.62 -1.53
CA ALA A 142 6.13 6.02 -1.80
C ALA A 142 4.92 6.71 -2.45
N ASP A 143 4.78 7.99 -2.14
CA ASP A 143 3.73 8.85 -2.64
C ASP A 143 4.37 10.15 -3.19
N LEU A 144 3.73 10.74 -4.20
CA LEU A 144 4.24 11.91 -4.92
C LEU A 144 3.56 13.17 -4.39
N PHE A 145 4.38 14.10 -3.90
CA PHE A 145 3.94 15.38 -3.38
C PHE A 145 4.40 16.51 -4.28
N LEU A 146 3.54 17.52 -4.39
CA LEU A 146 3.78 18.76 -5.12
C LEU A 146 3.24 19.95 -4.31
N PRO A 147 3.69 21.18 -4.59
CA PRO A 147 3.11 22.36 -3.97
C PRO A 147 1.63 22.50 -4.34
N GLU A 148 0.78 22.81 -3.37
CA GLU A 148 -0.66 23.01 -3.60
C GLU A 148 -0.92 24.14 -4.61
N ALA A 149 -0.04 25.15 -4.64
CA ALA A 149 -0.11 26.28 -5.56
C ALA A 149 -0.02 25.87 -7.05
N GLN A 150 0.55 24.70 -7.34
CA GLN A 150 0.75 24.16 -8.70
C GLN A 150 -0.40 23.22 -9.13
N VAL A 151 -1.43 23.11 -8.28
CA VAL A 151 -2.63 22.33 -8.56
C VAL A 151 -3.69 23.26 -9.15
N PRO A 152 -4.21 22.97 -10.35
CA PRO A 152 -5.30 23.71 -10.95
C PRO A 152 -6.50 23.82 -10.00
N ALA A 153 -7.19 24.95 -10.02
CA ALA A 153 -8.34 25.19 -9.14
C ALA A 153 -9.44 24.10 -9.28
N SER A 154 -9.59 23.50 -10.47
CA SER A 154 -10.55 22.43 -10.75
C SER A 154 -10.21 21.09 -10.10
N THR A 155 -8.96 20.87 -9.68
CA THR A 155 -8.50 19.62 -9.06
C THR A 155 -7.96 19.81 -7.65
N ARG A 156 -7.91 21.06 -7.15
CA ARG A 156 -7.37 21.41 -5.83
C ARG A 156 -8.09 20.73 -4.66
N GLU A 157 -9.39 20.51 -4.76
CA GLU A 157 -10.15 19.75 -3.75
C GLU A 157 -9.69 18.29 -3.58
N ARG A 158 -8.95 17.75 -4.57
CA ARG A 158 -8.39 16.39 -4.57
C ARG A 158 -6.93 16.35 -4.09
N CYS A 159 -6.33 17.51 -3.88
CA CYS A 159 -4.98 17.67 -3.37
C CYS A 159 -5.05 17.56 -1.84
N MET A 160 -4.60 16.41 -1.33
CA MET A 160 -4.74 16.04 0.07
C MET A 160 -3.44 16.32 0.84
N PRO A 161 -3.47 17.14 1.90
CA PRO A 161 -2.34 17.26 2.81
C PRO A 161 -2.16 15.94 3.57
N GLN A 162 -0.92 15.62 3.96
CA GLN A 162 -0.62 14.39 4.70
C GLN A 162 0.19 14.68 5.96
N PRO A 163 -0.02 13.93 7.06
CA PRO A 163 0.73 14.11 8.29
C PRO A 163 2.24 13.97 8.07
N GLY A 164 2.99 14.91 8.64
CA GLY A 164 4.46 14.89 8.61
C GLY A 164 5.06 15.27 7.25
N ILE A 165 4.27 15.86 6.36
CA ILE A 165 4.68 16.51 5.12
C ILE A 165 4.54 18.03 5.31
N PRO A 166 5.39 18.86 4.68
CA PRO A 166 5.22 20.32 4.72
C PRO A 166 3.79 20.76 4.34
N ASP A 167 3.25 21.73 5.06
CA ASP A 167 1.85 22.16 4.95
C ASP A 167 1.50 22.82 3.60
N ASP A 168 2.49 23.27 2.84
CA ASP A 168 2.35 23.83 1.50
C ASP A 168 2.34 22.77 0.39
N MET A 169 2.49 21.49 0.77
CA MET A 169 2.49 20.36 -0.15
C MET A 169 1.28 19.46 0.04
N CYS A 170 0.89 18.81 -1.06
CA CYS A 170 -0.16 17.82 -1.05
C CYS A 170 0.14 16.69 -2.03
N THR A 171 -0.59 15.59 -1.88
CA THR A 171 -0.62 14.51 -2.87
C THR A 171 -1.94 14.55 -3.62
N LEU A 172 -1.86 14.41 -4.95
CA LEU A 172 -3.02 14.13 -5.80
C LEU A 172 -3.19 12.61 -5.93
N PRO A 173 -4.39 12.12 -6.29
CA PRO A 173 -4.56 10.75 -6.73
C PRO A 173 -3.47 10.37 -7.72
N ASN A 174 -2.77 9.26 -7.45
CA ASN A 174 -1.62 8.83 -8.20
C ASN A 174 -1.57 7.30 -8.32
N LYS A 175 -0.82 6.86 -9.32
CA LYS A 175 -0.67 5.45 -9.65
C LYS A 175 0.80 5.10 -9.74
N SER A 176 1.14 3.91 -9.25
CA SER A 176 2.49 3.35 -9.33
C SER A 176 2.55 2.15 -10.26
N MET A 177 3.66 2.04 -10.99
CA MET A 177 3.93 0.92 -11.90
C MET A 177 5.41 0.63 -12.01
N ILE A 178 5.79 -0.65 -12.02
CA ILE A 178 7.13 -1.07 -12.42
C ILE A 178 7.34 -0.72 -13.90
N THR A 179 8.37 0.05 -14.20
CA THR A 179 8.74 0.44 -15.57
C THR A 179 9.97 -0.32 -16.08
N ALA A 180 10.83 -0.81 -15.18
CA ALA A 180 12.00 -1.61 -15.55
C ALA A 180 12.51 -2.50 -14.40
N ARG A 181 13.30 -3.52 -14.78
CA ARG A 181 13.99 -4.46 -13.86
C ARG A 181 15.47 -4.11 -13.77
N VAL A 182 15.96 -3.84 -12.57
CA VAL A 182 17.34 -3.41 -12.36
C VAL A 182 18.28 -4.61 -12.35
N GLY A 183 19.39 -4.53 -13.10
CA GLY A 183 20.50 -5.49 -13.02
C GLY A 183 20.11 -6.94 -13.33
N GLY A 184 19.21 -7.15 -14.30
CA GLY A 184 18.73 -8.49 -14.65
C GLY A 184 17.77 -9.12 -13.64
N ALA A 185 17.22 -8.34 -12.70
CA ALA A 185 16.27 -8.83 -11.70
C ALA A 185 15.13 -9.64 -12.36
N LYS A 186 14.71 -10.72 -11.69
CA LYS A 186 13.55 -11.52 -12.09
C LYS A 186 12.28 -10.65 -12.00
N ALA A 187 11.31 -10.90 -12.88
CA ALA A 187 10.01 -10.24 -12.79
C ALA A 187 9.30 -10.63 -11.48
N PRO A 188 8.40 -9.77 -10.95
CA PRO A 188 7.46 -10.17 -9.91
C PRO A 188 6.67 -11.40 -10.36
N VAL A 189 6.36 -12.27 -9.41
CA VAL A 189 5.66 -13.53 -9.63
C VAL A 189 4.30 -13.43 -8.96
N ASP A 190 3.24 -13.81 -9.68
CA ASP A 190 1.93 -13.99 -9.05
C ASP A 190 1.94 -15.28 -8.22
N GLU A 191 1.69 -15.14 -6.92
CA GLU A 191 1.47 -16.23 -6.00
C GLU A 191 0.08 -16.09 -5.38
N ASN A 192 -0.87 -16.88 -5.89
CA ASN A 192 -2.26 -16.91 -5.41
C ASN A 192 -2.97 -15.54 -5.50
N GLY A 193 -2.75 -14.80 -6.59
CA GLY A 193 -3.35 -13.48 -6.81
C GLY A 193 -2.65 -12.34 -6.09
N SER A 194 -1.47 -12.59 -5.53
CA SER A 194 -0.59 -11.56 -4.96
C SER A 194 0.70 -11.51 -5.74
N LEU A 195 1.06 -10.32 -6.23
CA LEU A 195 2.36 -10.12 -6.87
C LEU A 195 3.46 -10.10 -5.81
N MET A 196 4.48 -10.93 -6.00
CA MET A 196 5.61 -11.09 -5.08
C MET A 196 6.90 -10.63 -5.75
N ILE A 197 7.70 -9.84 -5.04
CA ILE A 197 9.06 -9.46 -5.44
C ILE A 197 10.04 -10.58 -5.04
N PRO A 198 10.76 -11.21 -5.98
CA PRO A 198 11.78 -12.21 -5.68
C PRO A 198 12.87 -11.68 -4.74
N ALA A 199 13.52 -12.59 -4.00
CA ALA A 199 14.61 -12.25 -3.08
C ALA A 199 15.69 -11.39 -3.75
N GLY A 200 16.03 -10.24 -3.15
CA GLY A 200 17.05 -9.33 -3.66
C GLY A 200 16.71 -8.58 -4.96
N ALA A 201 15.53 -8.81 -5.56
CA ALA A 201 15.16 -8.15 -6.80
C ALA A 201 14.94 -6.66 -6.60
N SER A 202 15.29 -5.88 -7.62
CA SER A 202 15.17 -4.42 -7.64
C SER A 202 14.48 -3.97 -8.92
N TYR A 203 13.59 -2.99 -8.80
CA TYR A 203 12.80 -2.46 -9.91
C TYR A 203 12.87 -0.94 -9.94
N VAL A 204 12.81 -0.36 -11.14
CA VAL A 204 12.45 1.05 -11.29
C VAL A 204 10.93 1.12 -11.29
N VAL A 205 10.38 1.86 -10.34
CA VAL A 205 8.96 2.16 -10.22
C VAL A 205 8.75 3.61 -10.59
N ARG A 206 7.73 3.86 -11.40
CA ARG A 206 7.22 5.21 -11.65
C ARG A 206 5.91 5.39 -10.89
N ILE A 207 5.83 6.46 -10.13
CA ILE A 207 4.60 7.01 -9.60
C ILE A 207 4.22 8.25 -10.40
N ALA A 208 2.96 8.39 -10.78
CA ALA A 208 2.48 9.56 -11.52
C ALA A 208 1.10 9.99 -11.06
N THR A 209 0.82 11.30 -11.13
CA THR A 209 -0.50 11.84 -10.84
C THR A 209 -1.52 11.34 -11.88
N GLU A 210 -2.71 11.02 -11.42
CA GLU A 210 -3.86 10.68 -12.26
C GLU A 210 -4.64 11.94 -12.67
N LEU A 211 -4.48 13.02 -11.90
CA LEU A 211 -5.01 14.34 -12.20
C LEU A 211 -3.91 15.26 -12.72
N PRO A 212 -4.24 16.16 -13.67
CA PRO A 212 -3.27 17.09 -14.22
C PRO A 212 -2.90 18.18 -13.22
N VAL A 213 -1.67 18.69 -13.38
CA VAL A 213 -1.06 19.80 -12.65
C VAL A 213 -0.69 20.91 -13.63
N ASP A 214 -0.39 22.11 -13.12
CA ASP A 214 0.04 23.22 -13.97
C ASP A 214 1.32 22.86 -14.75
N ALA A 215 1.40 23.27 -16.02
CA ALA A 215 2.49 22.84 -16.92
C ALA A 215 3.85 23.47 -16.59
N ASP A 216 3.88 24.55 -15.83
CA ASP A 216 5.06 25.28 -15.40
C ASP A 216 5.65 24.80 -14.07
N ILE A 217 5.06 23.76 -13.46
CA ILE A 217 5.59 23.15 -12.24
C ILE A 217 7.07 22.75 -12.41
N SER A 218 7.90 23.19 -11.48
CA SER A 218 9.32 22.85 -11.47
C SER A 218 9.51 21.40 -11.03
N THR A 219 10.41 20.69 -11.71
CA THR A 219 10.83 19.34 -11.28
C THR A 219 11.48 19.37 -9.90
N GLY A 220 12.10 20.51 -9.55
CA GLY A 220 12.71 20.78 -8.25
C GLY A 220 11.71 21.01 -7.13
N ASP A 221 10.40 21.06 -7.41
CA ASP A 221 9.34 21.20 -6.41
C ASP A 221 8.65 19.87 -6.10
N LEU A 222 8.82 18.88 -6.99
CA LEU A 222 8.31 17.53 -6.78
C LEU A 222 9.09 16.82 -5.67
N ARG A 223 8.38 16.13 -4.79
CA ARG A 223 8.98 15.38 -3.68
C ARG A 223 8.38 13.99 -3.60
N LEU A 224 9.22 13.03 -3.22
CA LEU A 224 8.78 11.68 -2.89
C LEU A 224 8.84 11.50 -1.38
N TYR A 225 7.77 11.00 -0.80
CA TYR A 225 7.73 10.66 0.62
C TYR A 225 7.11 9.29 0.84
N VAL A 226 7.57 8.60 1.87
CA VAL A 226 6.86 7.48 2.48
C VAL A 226 6.22 8.01 3.76
N TRP A 227 4.89 8.03 3.82
CA TRP A 227 4.16 8.67 4.93
C TRP A 227 3.14 7.74 5.60
N ASN A 228 2.68 6.70 4.90
CA ASN A 228 1.67 5.80 5.43
C ASN A 228 2.18 5.09 6.69
N ALA A 229 1.36 5.07 7.74
CA ALA A 229 1.71 4.54 9.06
C ALA A 229 2.09 3.04 9.06
N ARG A 230 1.75 2.31 7.99
CA ARG A 230 2.24 0.93 7.75
C ARG A 230 3.77 0.88 7.59
N PHE A 231 4.39 1.96 7.13
CA PHE A 231 5.83 2.06 6.89
C PHE A 231 6.54 3.02 7.84
N THR A 232 5.82 3.99 8.40
CA THR A 232 6.36 5.01 9.32
C THR A 232 5.70 4.88 10.69
N ASN A 233 6.50 4.52 11.70
CA ASN A 233 5.98 4.26 13.06
C ASN A 233 5.49 5.53 13.79
N ASP A 234 5.98 6.71 13.41
CA ASP A 234 5.71 7.99 14.09
C ASP A 234 4.85 8.95 13.26
N ARG A 235 4.26 8.47 12.15
CA ARG A 235 3.47 9.27 11.19
C ARG A 235 4.21 10.50 10.65
N LYS A 236 5.55 10.50 10.69
CA LYS A 236 6.34 11.51 9.99
C LYS A 236 6.61 11.02 8.58
N GLY A 237 6.38 11.90 7.60
CA GLY A 237 6.78 11.64 6.23
C GLY A 237 8.29 11.50 6.16
N VAL A 238 8.76 10.39 5.59
CA VAL A 238 10.18 10.17 5.32
C VAL A 238 10.44 10.53 3.87
N GLN A 239 11.19 11.61 3.66
CA GLN A 239 11.53 12.08 2.31
C GLN A 239 12.55 11.13 1.66
N LEU A 240 12.30 10.76 0.40
CA LEU A 240 13.29 10.13 -0.45
C LEU A 240 14.03 11.23 -1.22
N ALA A 241 15.28 11.48 -0.87
CA ALA A 241 16.09 12.51 -1.53
C ALA A 241 16.51 12.06 -2.94
N PHE A 242 16.37 12.94 -3.93
CA PHE A 242 16.87 12.75 -5.28
C PHE A 242 18.42 12.87 -5.33
N PRO A 243 19.09 12.27 -6.34
CA PRO A 243 20.55 12.22 -6.45
C PRO A 243 21.24 13.53 -6.86
#